data_AF-A0A5M3X8I7-F1
#
_entry.id   AF-A0A5M3X8I7-F1
#
_cell.length_a   1.000
_cell.length_b   1.000
_cell.length_c   1.000
_cell.angle_alpha   90.00
_cell.angle_beta   90.00
_cell.angle_gamma   90.00
#
_symmetry.space_group_name_H-M   'P 1'
#
loop_
_entity.id
_entity.type
_entity.pdbx_description
1 polymer ?
#
loop_
_entity_poly.entity_id
_entity_poly.type
_entity_poly.pdbx_seq_one_letter_code
_entity_poly.pdbx_strand_id
1 'polypeptide(L)' 'MRRLAAAEWVDWFNTTRLHSAIGHMPPEEFEALYYAQNQPNEPIGINR' A
#
# COMPACT_ATOMS: atom_id res chain seq x y z
N MET A 1 8.37 20.53 16.76
CA MET A 1 8.86 19.15 16.96
C MET A 1 7.73 18.12 17.16
N ARG A 2 6.61 18.16 16.39
CA ARG A 2 5.49 17.20 16.56
C ARG A 2 5.10 16.46 15.27
N ARG A 3 5.61 16.88 14.11
CA ARG A 3 5.23 16.32 12.79
C ARG A 3 6.16 15.20 12.30
N LEU A 4 7.45 15.23 12.67
CA LEU A 4 8.41 14.18 12.28
C LEU A 4 8.04 12.84 12.91
N ALA A 5 7.77 12.80 14.22
CA ALA A 5 7.40 11.57 14.92
C ALA A 5 6.13 10.88 14.35
N ALA A 6 5.19 11.66 13.80
CA ALA A 6 4.01 11.10 13.15
C ALA A 6 4.35 10.53 11.77
N ALA A 7 5.17 11.23 10.99
CA ALA A 7 5.62 10.74 9.68
C ALA A 7 6.50 9.49 9.82
N GLU A 8 7.39 9.46 10.81
CA GLU A 8 8.24 8.30 11.12
C GLU A 8 7.41 7.09 11.57
N TRP A 9 6.35 7.30 12.36
CA TRP A 9 5.45 6.22 12.74
C TRP A 9 4.66 5.68 11.54
N VAL A 10 4.15 6.56 10.68
CA VAL A 10 3.42 6.16 9.47
C VAL A 10 4.33 5.40 8.52
N ASP A 11 5.56 5.86 8.32
CA ASP A 11 6.54 5.19 7.48
C ASP A 11 6.83 3.77 7.99
N TRP A 12 7.18 3.62 9.27
CA TRP A 12 7.42 2.30 9.87
C TRP A 12 6.19 1.39 9.79
N PHE A 13 4.99 1.94 10.03
CA PHE A 13 3.75 1.17 9.96
C PHE A 13 3.49 0.62 8.56
N ASN A 14 3.74 1.41 7.51
CA ASN A 14 3.45 1.04 6.13
C ASN A 14 4.52 0.13 5.51
N THR A 15 5.80 0.36 5.82
CA THR A 15 6.93 -0.28 5.12
C THR A 15 7.53 -1.45 5.88
N THR A 16 7.43 -1.46 7.21
CA THR A 16 8.24 -2.36 8.05
C THR A 16 7.39 -3.27 8.95
N ARG A 17 6.25 -2.78 9.43
CA ARG A 17 5.41 -3.54 10.37
C ARG A 17 4.71 -4.71 9.68
N LEU A 18 5.10 -5.93 10.05
CA LEU A 18 4.43 -7.15 9.57
C LEU A 18 3.07 -7.35 10.25
N HIS A 19 2.05 -7.67 9.46
CA HIS A 19 0.69 -7.83 9.95
C HIS A 19 0.17 -9.26 9.72
N SER A 20 -0.09 -10.02 10.80
CA SER A 20 -0.48 -11.43 10.73
C SER A 20 -1.80 -11.67 10.00
N ALA A 21 -2.76 -10.74 10.12
CA ALA A 21 -4.06 -10.83 9.44
C ALA A 21 -3.97 -10.83 7.90
N ILE A 22 -2.90 -10.28 7.33
CA ILE A 22 -2.65 -10.23 5.88
C ILE A 22 -1.43 -11.08 5.48
N GLY A 23 -1.11 -12.10 6.29
CA GLY A 23 -0.07 -13.06 5.95
C GLY A 23 1.36 -12.67 6.34
N HIS A 24 1.52 -11.81 7.34
CA HIS A 24 2.83 -11.32 7.81
C HIS A 24 3.59 -10.52 6.75
N MET A 25 2.87 -9.64 6.06
CA MET A 25 3.39 -8.72 5.05
C MET A 25 3.21 -7.26 5.53
N PRO A 26 4.07 -6.31 5.10
CA PRO A 26 3.82 -4.89 5.29
C PRO A 26 2.54 -4.42 4.56
N PRO A 27 1.82 -3.42 5.09
CA PRO A 27 0.64 -2.87 4.42
C PRO A 27 0.88 -2.40 2.98
N GLU A 28 2.01 -1.74 2.70
CA GLU A 28 2.31 -1.23 1.35
C GLU A 28 2.42 -2.36 0.31
N GLU A 29 3.11 -3.46 0.65
CA GLU A 29 3.24 -4.61 -0.25
C GLU A 29 1.88 -5.28 -0.48
N PHE A 30 1.06 -5.41 0.56
CA PHE A 30 -0.28 -5.97 0.44
C PHE A 30 -1.19 -5.12 -0.45
N GLU A 31 -1.17 -3.80 -0.26
CA GLU A 31 -1.92 -2.86 -1.11
C GLU A 31 -1.45 -2.93 -2.57
N ALA A 32 -0.13 -2.99 -2.82
CA ALA A 32 0.43 -3.13 -4.16
C ALA A 32 -0.07 -4.40 -4.86
N LEU A 33 -0.08 -5.54 -4.16
CA LEU A 33 -0.64 -6.79 -4.69
C LEU A 33 -2.14 -6.70 -4.92
N TYR A 34 -2.87 -6.11 -3.97
CA TYR A 34 -4.31 -5.91 -4.08
C TYR A 34 -4.67 -5.06 -5.29
N TYR A 35 -3.97 -3.95 -5.53
CA TYR A 35 -4.20 -3.10 -6.70
C TYR A 35 -3.74 -3.75 -7.99
N ALA A 36 -2.66 -4.53 -8.00
CA ALA A 36 -2.25 -5.28 -9.19
C ALA A 36 -3.32 -6.33 -9.60
N GLN A 37 -3.99 -6.95 -8.63
CA GLN A 37 -5.05 -7.93 -8.86
C GLN A 37 -6.41 -7.29 -9.19
N ASN A 38 -6.72 -6.17 -8.56
CA ASN A 38 -8.00 -5.47 -8.68
C ASN A 38 -7.94 -4.25 -9.58
N GLN A 39 -6.85 -4.05 -10.32
CA GLN A 39 -6.85 -3.11 -11.43
C GLN A 39 -8.01 -3.52 -12.34
N PRO A 40 -9.04 -2.67 -12.50
CA PRO A 40 -9.92 -2.85 -13.62
C PRO A 40 -9.00 -2.89 -14.83
N ASN A 41 -9.22 -3.84 -15.75
CA ASN A 41 -8.74 -3.67 -17.11
C ASN A 41 -9.44 -2.42 -17.64
N GLU A 42 -8.94 -1.24 -17.29
CA GLU A 42 -9.30 0.01 -17.93
C GLU A 42 -8.87 -0.21 -19.38
N PRO A 43 -9.80 -0.35 -20.34
CA PRO A 43 -9.39 -0.35 -21.72
C PRO A 43 -8.73 1.01 -21.95
N ILE A 44 -7.40 0.99 -22.10
CA ILE A 44 -6.57 2.14 -22.49
C ILE A 44 -7.38 2.90 -23.53
N GLY A 45 -7.77 4.13 -23.16
CA GLY A 45 -8.83 4.91 -23.78
C GLY A 45 -9.24 4.46 -25.18
N ILE A 46 -10.38 3.78 -25.28
CA ILE A 46 -11.02 3.57 -26.58
C ILE A 46 -11.49 4.91 -27.16
N ASN A 47 -10.64 5.40 -28.07
CA ASN A 47 -10.94 6.17 -29.28
C ASN A 47 -11.08 7.70 -29.20
N ARG A 48 -10.10 8.32 -29.87
CA ARG A 48 -10.18 9.38 -30.91
C ARG A 48 -10.84 10.71 -30.55
#